data_AF-V5U3D1-F1
#
_entry.id   AF-V5U3D1-F1
#
_cell.length_a   1.000
_cell.length_b   1.000
_cell.length_c   1.000
_cell.angle_alpha   90.00
_cell.angle_beta   90.00
_cell.angle_gamma   90.00
#
_symmetry.space_group_name_H-M   'P 1'
#
loop_
_entity.id
_entity.type
_entity.pdbx_description
1 polymer ?
#
loop_
_entity_poly.entity_id
_entity_poly.type
_entity_poly.pdbx_seq_one_letter_code
_entity_poly.pdbx_strand_id
1 'polypeptide(L)'
;MATYPAAIKSAARLIDSGKIDNAKAELARALNTLVVTSVAFPLPVLRAEAAMAKAEKLAETDRRDAKQNEELSTLLSSVRTEIEMAQILGYGKKADFKPIFDQVKSIEQKSAGGKSGKGWFDELKTRIQKLF
;
A
#
# COMPACT_ATOMS: atom_id res chain seq x y z
N MET A 1 23.38 -4.02 -8.57
CA MET A 1 23.83 -3.23 -9.73
C MET A 1 24.22 -1.86 -9.18
N ALA A 2 25.51 -1.54 -9.13
CA ALA A 2 25.99 -0.33 -8.43
C ALA A 2 25.38 0.93 -9.07
N THR A 3 24.91 1.88 -8.26
CA THR A 3 24.14 3.05 -8.72
C THR A 3 24.97 4.02 -9.59
N TYR A 4 26.31 3.95 -9.57
CA TYR A 4 27.21 4.80 -10.39
C TYR A 4 28.51 4.11 -10.84
N PRO A 5 28.46 3.08 -11.70
CA PRO A 5 29.65 2.31 -12.07
C PRO A 5 30.65 3.14 -12.90
N ALA A 6 30.18 4.14 -13.66
CA ALA A 6 31.03 5.05 -14.42
C ALA A 6 31.82 6.01 -13.52
N ALA A 7 31.16 6.61 -12.51
CA ALA A 7 31.81 7.50 -11.56
C ALA A 7 32.85 6.77 -10.70
N ILE A 8 32.54 5.53 -10.28
CA ILE A 8 33.48 4.68 -9.52
C ILE A 8 34.72 4.34 -10.36
N LYS A 9 34.54 3.97 -11.64
CA LYS A 9 35.67 3.70 -12.56
C LYS A 9 36.47 4.96 -12.89
N SER A 10 35.81 6.12 -12.97
CA SER A 10 36.45 7.41 -13.18
C SER A 10 37.32 7.80 -11.98
N ALA A 11 36.76 7.68 -10.77
CA ALA A 11 37.47 7.94 -9.52
C ALA A 11 38.68 7.00 -9.32
N ALA A 12 38.55 5.71 -9.62
CA ALA A 12 39.65 4.75 -9.55
C ALA A 12 40.82 5.16 -10.46
N ARG A 13 40.55 5.53 -11.73
CA ARG A 13 41.58 6.02 -12.65
C ARG A 13 42.25 7.31 -12.17
N LEU A 14 41.49 8.21 -11.53
CA LEU A 14 42.03 9.44 -10.96
C LEU A 14 42.93 9.16 -9.75
N ILE A 15 42.59 8.15 -8.93
CA ILE A 15 43.43 7.67 -7.82
C ILE A 15 44.74 7.08 -8.34
N ASP A 16 44.68 6.20 -9.35
CA ASP A 16 45.86 5.58 -9.98
C ASP A 16 46.81 6.63 -10.60
N SER A 17 46.24 7.76 -11.03
CA SER A 17 46.99 8.89 -11.59
C SER A 17 47.48 9.90 -10.53
N GLY A 18 47.31 9.63 -9.23
CA GLY A 18 47.68 10.52 -8.13
C GLY A 18 46.79 11.76 -7.97
N LYS A 19 45.71 11.89 -8.74
CA LYS A 19 44.80 13.05 -8.76
C LYS A 19 43.68 12.89 -7.73
N ILE A 20 44.06 12.79 -6.46
CA ILE A 20 43.15 12.45 -5.35
C ILE A 20 42.01 13.47 -5.20
N ASP A 21 42.28 14.77 -5.34
CA ASP A 21 41.24 15.79 -5.19
C ASP A 21 40.18 15.74 -6.29
N ASN A 22 40.58 15.40 -7.51
CA ASN A 22 39.64 15.18 -8.62
C ASN A 22 38.80 13.93 -8.40
N ALA A 23 39.40 12.86 -7.85
CA ALA A 23 38.65 11.64 -7.51
C ALA A 23 37.60 11.92 -6.43
N LYS A 24 37.94 12.71 -5.40
CA LYS A 24 36.99 13.16 -4.37
C LYS A 24 35.86 13.98 -4.96
N ALA A 25 36.16 14.94 -5.84
CA ALA A 25 35.16 15.77 -6.49
C ALA A 25 34.18 14.96 -7.35
N GLU A 26 34.68 13.95 -8.08
CA GLU A 26 33.87 13.07 -8.92
C GLU A 26 32.95 12.17 -8.09
N LEU A 27 33.46 11.59 -6.99
CA LEU A 27 32.64 10.81 -6.06
C LEU A 27 31.59 11.68 -5.37
N ALA A 28 31.96 12.87 -4.89
CA ALA A 28 31.04 13.81 -4.27
C ALA A 28 29.90 14.21 -5.22
N ARG A 29 30.21 14.45 -6.50
CA ARG A 29 29.20 14.73 -7.53
C ARG A 29 28.23 13.56 -7.71
N ALA A 30 28.73 12.33 -7.76
CA ALA A 30 27.88 11.14 -7.87
C ALA A 30 27.01 10.94 -6.61
N LEU A 31 27.58 11.10 -5.42
CA LEU A 31 26.87 11.03 -4.15
C LEU A 31 25.77 12.09 -4.01
N ASN A 32 26.01 13.32 -4.48
CA ASN A 32 25.01 14.39 -4.49
C ASN A 32 23.81 14.12 -5.41
N THR A 33 23.87 13.07 -6.24
CA THR A 33 22.72 12.61 -7.04
C THR A 33 22.00 11.41 -6.42
N LEU A 34 22.44 10.92 -5.27
CA LEU A 34 21.81 9.80 -4.58
C LEU A 34 20.49 10.25 -3.95
N VAL A 35 19.40 9.85 -4.56
CA VAL A 35 18.06 9.99 -3.98
C VAL A 35 17.76 8.73 -3.17
N VAL A 36 17.54 8.89 -1.86
CA VAL A 36 16.95 7.84 -1.02
C VAL A 36 15.44 7.96 -1.13
N THR A 37 14.82 7.04 -1.86
CA THR A 37 13.37 6.94 -1.92
C THR A 37 12.87 6.17 -0.69
N SER A 38 12.24 6.88 0.24
CA SER A 38 11.50 6.26 1.35
C SER A 38 10.01 6.29 1.02
N VAL A 39 9.34 5.15 1.11
CA VAL A 39 7.89 5.04 0.92
C VAL A 39 7.26 4.78 2.29
N ALA A 40 6.38 5.66 2.73
CA ALA A 40 5.65 5.52 3.98
C ALA A 40 4.20 5.13 3.67
N PHE A 41 3.77 3.98 4.17
CA PHE A 41 2.38 3.53 4.07
C PHE A 41 1.57 4.00 5.27
N PRO A 42 0.36 4.57 5.08
CA PRO A 42 -0.50 4.94 6.20
C PRO A 42 -0.88 3.70 7.02
N LEU A 43 -0.66 3.76 8.34
CA LEU A 43 -1.02 2.65 9.23
C LEU A 43 -2.51 2.25 9.14
N PRO A 44 -3.48 3.19 9.04
CA PRO A 44 -4.88 2.81 8.88
C PRO A 44 -5.13 2.00 7.60
N VAL A 45 -4.42 2.30 6.51
CA VAL A 45 -4.57 1.57 5.24
C VAL A 45 -4.10 0.13 5.39
N LEU A 46 -2.95 -0.08 6.03
CA LEU A 46 -2.43 -1.43 6.29
C LEU A 46 -3.37 -2.24 7.18
N ARG A 47 -4.02 -1.61 8.16
CA ARG A 47 -5.03 -2.27 9.01
C ARG A 47 -6.28 -2.63 8.22
N ALA A 48 -6.75 -1.73 7.35
CA ALA A 48 -7.86 -2.00 6.44
C ALA A 48 -7.54 -3.19 5.52
N GLU A 49 -6.34 -3.24 4.94
CA GLU A 49 -5.89 -4.36 4.10
C GLU A 49 -5.88 -5.69 4.85
N ALA A 50 -5.35 -5.71 6.07
CA ALA A 50 -5.36 -6.90 6.90
C ALA A 50 -6.78 -7.37 7.25
N ALA A 51 -7.68 -6.44 7.58
CA ALA A 51 -9.08 -6.75 7.85
C ALA A 51 -9.82 -7.25 6.59
N MET A 52 -9.59 -6.63 5.44
CA MET A 52 -10.14 -7.05 4.15
C MET A 52 -9.70 -8.46 3.77
N ALA A 53 -8.42 -8.79 3.95
CA ALA A 53 -7.92 -10.12 3.62
C ALA A 53 -8.59 -11.23 4.45
N LYS A 54 -8.96 -10.94 5.70
CA LYS A 54 -9.75 -11.86 6.54
C LYS A 54 -11.21 -11.90 6.09
N ALA A 55 -11.80 -10.73 5.83
CA ALA A 55 -13.18 -10.60 5.38
C ALA A 55 -13.42 -11.32 4.05
N GLU A 56 -12.48 -11.24 3.11
CA GLU A 56 -12.55 -11.92 1.82
C GLU A 56 -12.58 -13.44 1.98
N LYS A 57 -11.72 -14.02 2.84
CA LYS A 57 -11.75 -15.45 3.11
C LYS A 57 -13.10 -15.92 3.66
N LEU A 58 -13.70 -15.14 4.56
CA LEU A 58 -15.05 -15.41 5.06
C LEU A 58 -16.12 -15.20 3.97
N ALA A 59 -15.97 -14.19 3.12
CA ALA A 59 -16.86 -13.92 2.00
C ALA A 59 -16.90 -15.07 0.98
N GLU A 60 -15.76 -15.74 0.77
CA GLU A 60 -15.63 -16.89 -0.12
C GLU A 60 -16.03 -18.22 0.51
N THR A 61 -16.25 -18.26 1.82
CA THR A 61 -16.67 -19.48 2.53
C THR A 61 -18.15 -19.75 2.28
N ASP A 62 -18.44 -20.86 1.61
CA ASP A 62 -19.81 -21.32 1.40
C ASP A 62 -20.47 -21.74 2.73
N ARG A 63 -21.73 -21.31 2.93
CA ARG A 63 -22.54 -21.61 4.13
C ARG A 63 -21.87 -21.18 5.45
N ARG A 64 -21.57 -19.88 5.58
CA ARG A 64 -21.14 -19.28 6.86
C ARG A 64 -22.15 -19.51 7.98
N ASP A 65 -21.66 -19.85 9.16
CA ASP A 65 -22.47 -19.88 10.39
C ASP A 65 -22.76 -18.46 10.92
N ALA A 66 -23.57 -18.36 11.97
CA ALA A 66 -23.95 -17.08 12.57
C ALA A 66 -22.74 -16.28 13.09
N LYS A 67 -21.74 -16.95 13.68
CA LYS A 67 -20.53 -16.30 14.21
C LYS A 67 -19.66 -15.77 13.07
N GLN A 68 -19.51 -16.54 12.00
CA GLN A 68 -18.77 -16.13 10.81
C GLN A 68 -19.43 -14.96 10.08
N ASN A 69 -20.77 -14.89 10.08
CA ASN A 69 -21.49 -13.72 9.56
C ASN A 69 -21.28 -12.48 10.42
N GLU A 70 -21.30 -12.63 11.75
CA GLU A 70 -21.00 -11.54 12.68
C GLU A 70 -19.55 -11.07 12.57
N GLU A 71 -18.60 -11.99 12.44
CA GLU A 71 -17.18 -11.69 12.22
C GLU A 71 -16.97 -10.95 10.90
N LEU A 72 -17.62 -11.39 9.82
CA LEU A 72 -17.55 -10.68 8.54
C LEU A 72 -18.08 -9.24 8.65
N SER A 73 -19.22 -9.05 9.30
CA SER A 73 -19.78 -7.72 9.55
C SER A 73 -18.82 -6.83 10.35
N THR A 74 -18.21 -7.39 11.41
CA THR A 74 -17.23 -6.70 12.24
C THR A 74 -15.98 -6.31 11.47
N LEU A 75 -15.48 -7.19 10.60
CA LEU A 75 -14.34 -6.92 9.75
C LEU A 75 -14.65 -5.83 8.72
N LEU A 76 -15.82 -5.86 8.08
CA LEU A 76 -16.25 -4.81 7.14
C LEU A 76 -16.40 -3.44 7.83
N SER A 77 -16.93 -3.43 9.05
CA SER A 77 -16.98 -2.23 9.91
C SER A 77 -15.58 -1.72 10.28
N SER A 78 -14.65 -2.62 10.56
CA SER A 78 -13.25 -2.27 10.83
C SER A 78 -12.58 -1.64 9.61
N VAL A 79 -12.78 -2.23 8.42
CA VAL A 79 -12.30 -1.66 7.15
C VAL A 79 -12.84 -0.25 6.97
N ARG A 80 -14.15 -0.05 7.18
CA ARG A 80 -14.77 1.28 7.08
C ARG A 80 -14.14 2.28 8.05
N THR A 81 -13.95 1.89 9.31
CA THR A 81 -13.38 2.73 10.36
C THR A 81 -11.94 3.15 10.03
N GLU A 82 -11.12 2.21 9.57
CA GLU A 82 -9.73 2.49 9.22
C GLU A 82 -9.61 3.38 7.95
N ILE A 83 -10.50 3.18 6.97
CA ILE A 83 -10.58 4.05 5.79
C ILE A 83 -11.06 5.47 6.17
N GLU A 84 -12.02 5.59 7.08
CA GLU A 84 -12.44 6.88 7.63
C GLU A 84 -11.31 7.57 8.40
N MET A 85 -10.55 6.82 9.20
CA MET A 85 -9.35 7.34 9.86
C MET A 85 -8.32 7.82 8.84
N ALA A 86 -8.09 7.07 7.76
CA ALA A 86 -7.19 7.49 6.69
C ALA A 86 -7.65 8.80 6.03
N GLN A 87 -8.96 8.97 5.85
CA GLN A 87 -9.53 10.21 5.33
C GLN A 87 -9.34 11.39 6.30
N ILE A 88 -9.64 11.20 7.59
CA ILE A 88 -9.52 12.23 8.62
C ILE A 88 -8.07 12.71 8.76
N LEU A 89 -7.12 11.77 8.68
CA LEU A 89 -5.68 12.06 8.76
C LEU A 89 -5.11 12.68 7.47
N GLY A 90 -5.94 12.84 6.43
CA GLY A 90 -5.57 13.58 5.23
C GLY A 90 -4.77 12.78 4.21
N TYR A 91 -4.83 11.45 4.24
CA TYR A 91 -4.08 10.62 3.28
C TYR A 91 -4.69 10.58 1.86
N GLY A 92 -5.76 11.32 1.60
CA GLY A 92 -6.36 11.47 0.26
C GLY A 92 -7.46 12.53 0.26
N LYS A 93 -8.05 12.82 -0.91
CA LYS A 93 -9.17 13.77 -0.98
C LYS A 93 -10.46 13.07 -0.64
N LYS A 94 -11.41 13.77 0.00
CA LYS A 94 -12.74 13.23 0.35
C LYS A 94 -13.47 12.58 -0.85
N ALA A 95 -13.28 13.11 -2.05
CA ALA A 95 -13.85 12.54 -3.27
C ALA A 95 -13.31 11.15 -3.61
N ASP A 96 -12.05 10.88 -3.28
CA ASP A 96 -11.36 9.62 -3.58
C ASP A 96 -11.82 8.49 -2.64
N PHE A 97 -12.26 8.83 -1.41
CA PHE A 97 -12.76 7.88 -0.42
C PHE A 97 -14.20 7.44 -0.66
N LYS A 98 -15.04 8.30 -1.27
CA LYS A 98 -16.46 7.96 -1.49
C LYS A 98 -16.65 6.63 -2.24
N PRO A 99 -15.95 6.36 -3.36
CA PRO A 99 -16.06 5.09 -4.06
C PRO A 99 -15.60 3.88 -3.23
N ILE A 100 -14.69 4.06 -2.26
CA ILE A 100 -14.26 2.99 -1.36
C ILE A 100 -15.39 2.63 -0.40
N PHE A 101 -16.03 3.62 0.22
CA PHE A 101 -17.18 3.38 1.11
C PHE A 101 -18.35 2.74 0.38
N ASP A 102 -18.63 3.17 -0.85
CA ASP A 102 -19.66 2.59 -1.70
C ASP A 102 -19.36 1.10 -1.97
N GLN A 103 -18.09 0.74 -2.18
CA GLN A 103 -17.68 -0.64 -2.41
C GLN A 103 -17.80 -1.50 -1.15
N VAL A 104 -17.39 -1.01 0.02
CA VAL A 104 -17.58 -1.72 1.29
C VAL A 104 -19.07 -2.02 1.50
N LYS A 105 -19.94 -1.03 1.28
CA LYS A 105 -21.39 -1.21 1.37
C LYS A 105 -21.92 -2.23 0.34
N SER A 106 -21.38 -2.23 -0.88
CA SER A 106 -21.73 -3.23 -1.90
C SER A 106 -21.40 -4.65 -1.44
N ILE A 107 -20.23 -4.84 -0.80
CA ILE A 107 -19.81 -6.14 -0.26
C ILE A 107 -20.73 -6.57 0.90
N GLU A 108 -21.07 -5.66 1.81
CA GLU A 108 -22.03 -5.93 2.90
C GLU A 108 -23.36 -6.46 2.32
N GLN A 109 -23.91 -5.77 1.32
CA GLN A 109 -25.15 -6.16 0.65
C GLN A 109 -25.04 -7.50 -0.09
N LYS A 110 -23.93 -7.75 -0.79
CA LYS A 110 -23.67 -9.02 -1.47
C LYS A 110 -23.57 -10.18 -0.49
N SER A 111 -22.95 -9.96 0.67
CA SER A 111 -22.75 -10.97 1.71
C SER A 111 -24.00 -11.25 2.56
N ALA A 112 -25.00 -10.36 2.51
CA ALA A 112 -26.22 -10.47 3.29
C ALA A 112 -26.96 -11.79 3.01
N GLY A 113 -27.57 -12.34 4.06
CA GLY A 113 -28.28 -13.62 3.98
C GLY A 113 -27.36 -14.84 3.84
N GLY A 114 -26.09 -14.74 4.26
CA GLY A 114 -25.13 -15.85 4.24
C GLY A 114 -24.59 -16.18 2.85
N LYS A 115 -24.75 -15.27 1.89
CA LYS A 115 -24.24 -15.43 0.53
C LYS A 115 -22.71 -15.38 0.52
N SER A 116 -22.14 -16.18 -0.35
CA SER A 116 -20.70 -16.27 -0.62
C SER A 116 -20.39 -15.90 -2.07
N GLY A 117 -19.16 -15.46 -2.31
CA GLY A 117 -18.70 -15.17 -3.66
C GLY A 117 -17.25 -14.73 -3.74
N LYS A 118 -16.60 -15.09 -4.85
CA LYS A 118 -15.22 -14.73 -5.15
C LYS A 118 -15.13 -13.38 -5.84
N GLY A 119 -14.02 -12.68 -5.64
CA GLY A 119 -13.71 -11.42 -6.32
C GLY A 119 -14.55 -10.21 -5.87
N TRP A 120 -15.35 -10.34 -4.81
CA TRP A 120 -16.13 -9.21 -4.29
C TRP A 120 -15.23 -8.06 -3.78
N PHE A 121 -14.01 -8.39 -3.37
CA PHE A 121 -13.03 -7.45 -2.82
C PHE A 121 -12.03 -6.90 -3.86
N ASP A 122 -12.00 -7.41 -5.09
CA ASP A 122 -10.98 -7.06 -6.10
C ASP A 122 -11.01 -5.56 -6.44
N GLU A 123 -12.21 -5.03 -6.65
CA GLU A 123 -12.39 -3.61 -6.93
C GLU A 123 -12.03 -2.75 -5.70
N LEU A 124 -12.33 -3.21 -4.49
CA LEU A 124 -11.99 -2.50 -3.25
C LEU A 124 -10.46 -2.40 -3.09
N LYS A 125 -9.74 -3.52 -3.28
CA LYS A 125 -8.28 -3.56 -3.29
C LYS A 125 -7.69 -2.62 -4.34
N THR A 126 -8.22 -2.68 -5.56
CA THR A 126 -7.77 -1.82 -6.67
C THR A 126 -7.94 -0.34 -6.35
N ARG A 127 -9.04 0.04 -5.67
CA ARG A 127 -9.30 1.43 -5.29
C ARG A 127 -8.34 1.90 -4.18
N ILE A 128 -8.08 1.06 -3.19
CA ILE A 128 -7.13 1.37 -2.11
C ILE A 128 -5.70 1.51 -2.64
N GLN A 129 -5.26 0.61 -3.53
CA GLN A 129 -3.95 0.70 -4.19
C GLN A 129 -3.77 1.92 -5.10
N LYS A 130 -4.86 2.54 -5.57
CA LYS A 130 -4.78 3.77 -6.37
C LYS A 130 -4.67 5.03 -5.50
N LEU A 131 -4.97 4.92 -4.21
CA LEU A 131 -4.92 6.03 -3.27
C LEU A 131 -3.54 6.21 -2.63
N PHE A 132 -2.71 5.15 -2.60
CA PHE A 132 -1.42 5.09 -1.90
C PHE A 132 -0.36 4.41 -2.77
#